data_AF-A0A3P7DLG6-F1
#
_entry.id   AF-A0A3P7DLG6-F1
#
_cell.length_a   1.000
_cell.length_b   1.000
_cell.length_c   1.000
_cell.angle_alpha   90.00
_cell.angle_beta   90.00
_cell.angle_gamma   90.00
#
_symmetry.space_group_name_H-M   'P 1'
#
loop_
_entity.id
_entity.type
_entity.pdbx_description
1 polymer ?
#
loop_
_entity_poly.entity_id
_entity_poly.type
_entity_poly.pdbx_seq_one_letter_code
_entity_poly.pdbx_strand_id
1 'polypeptide(L)'
;MFRSWQRFVNYQLVTNVLQKHGLDIRPDRMKVYLQVTHYRDASLCHLTQLRELHCSPLYLKKKRKAKVKGFDDDSNDGSSDDPIKTYSSDFVIQHGVKEMKSLEDIFMQELTKSLSLKIDLRTYEDFVVKTEDGKQYKLNTLGRIKLVNPLLVSVDFSDNPSAIKPTRLAIEQSKLNVTPRQEGAVLYISLPRITRERRENMANVASKKLLNDYRKALNEVYSKYDRELEDHEEFQKIMQGLLKEKKAFEKKAIMLIEERRNKLLTEVV
;
A
#
# COMPACT_ATOMS: atom_id res chain seq x y z
N MET A 1 -30.65 21.80 -6.17
CA MET A 1 -29.48 21.02 -5.67
C MET A 1 -28.35 21.89 -5.10
N PHE A 2 -28.20 23.16 -5.49
CA PHE A 2 -27.10 24.03 -5.06
C PHE A 2 -26.98 24.31 -3.55
N ARG A 3 -28.08 24.27 -2.78
CA ARG A 3 -28.06 24.54 -1.33
C ARG A 3 -27.42 23.45 -0.47
N SER A 4 -27.30 22.22 -0.98
CA SER A 4 -26.69 21.10 -0.24
C SER A 4 -25.15 21.22 -0.21
N TRP A 5 -24.57 21.71 -1.30
CA TRP A 5 -23.12 21.87 -1.43
C TRP A 5 -22.54 22.94 -0.49
N GLN A 6 -23.25 24.04 -0.28
CA GLN A 6 -22.82 25.08 0.67
C GLN A 6 -22.81 24.61 2.13
N ARG A 7 -23.67 23.67 2.51
CA ARG A 7 -23.63 23.07 3.86
C ARG A 7 -22.44 22.13 4.03
N PHE A 8 -22.04 21.41 2.99
CA PHE A 8 -20.88 20.52 3.05
C PHE A 8 -19.56 21.31 3.15
N VAL A 9 -19.42 22.40 2.39
CA VAL A 9 -18.23 23.27 2.44
C VAL A 9 -18.12 24.00 3.79
N ASN A 10 -19.24 24.45 4.37
CA ASN A 10 -19.21 25.06 5.71
C ASN A 10 -18.87 24.05 6.82
N TYR A 11 -19.28 22.79 6.69
CA TYR A 11 -18.93 21.77 7.69
C TYR A 11 -17.43 21.44 7.69
N GLN A 12 -16.77 21.46 6.52
CA GLN A 12 -15.33 21.24 6.39
C GLN A 12 -14.46 22.46 6.73
N LEU A 13 -15.03 23.66 6.73
CA LEU A 13 -14.35 24.87 7.23
C LEU A 13 -14.40 24.95 8.76
N VAL A 14 -15.48 24.52 9.40
CA VAL A 14 -15.61 24.58 10.87
C VAL A 14 -14.70 23.57 11.57
N THR A 15 -14.44 22.40 10.98
CA THR A 15 -13.51 21.42 11.56
C THR A 15 -12.04 21.86 11.49
N ASN A 16 -11.67 22.67 10.48
CA ASN A 16 -10.30 23.17 10.33
C ASN A 16 -9.98 24.40 11.19
N VAL A 17 -10.97 25.15 11.67
CA VAL A 17 -10.75 26.29 12.57
C VAL A 17 -10.67 25.84 14.03
N LEU A 18 -11.38 24.79 14.42
CA LEU A 18 -11.39 24.31 15.81
C LEU A 18 -10.15 23.47 16.19
N GLN A 19 -9.41 22.94 15.22
CA GLN A 19 -8.16 22.23 15.50
C GLN A 19 -7.00 23.17 15.90
N LYS A 20 -7.13 24.50 15.68
CA LYS A 20 -6.14 25.50 16.11
C LYS A 20 -6.18 25.84 17.61
N HIS A 21 -7.18 25.35 18.35
CA HIS A 21 -7.35 25.69 19.77
C HIS A 21 -7.08 24.53 20.75
N GLY A 22 -6.43 23.46 20.32
CA GLY A 22 -5.84 22.46 21.24
C GLY A 22 -6.85 21.60 22.03
N LEU A 23 -8.09 21.48 21.56
CA LEU A 23 -9.09 20.60 22.16
C LEU A 23 -9.23 19.33 21.30
N ASP A 24 -8.57 18.24 21.75
CA ASP A 24 -8.75 16.90 21.19
C ASP A 24 -10.13 16.36 21.58
N ILE A 25 -11.06 16.32 20.63
CA ILE A 25 -12.33 15.60 20.78
C ILE A 25 -12.12 14.20 20.19
N ARG A 26 -12.03 13.20 21.05
CA ARG A 26 -12.15 11.78 20.66
C ARG A 26 -13.61 11.47 20.31
N PRO A 27 -13.95 11.02 19.10
CA PRO A 27 -15.28 10.51 18.82
C PRO A 27 -15.27 9.01 19.03
N ASP A 28 -15.54 8.55 20.25
CA ASP A 28 -15.97 7.20 20.51
C ASP A 28 -17.38 7.27 21.12
N ARG A 29 -18.32 6.51 20.55
CA ARG A 29 -19.76 6.43 20.88
C ARG A 29 -20.66 7.61 20.45
N MET A 30 -21.16 7.55 19.22
CA MET A 30 -22.48 8.12 18.89
C MET A 30 -23.37 7.03 18.28
N LYS A 31 -24.14 6.36 19.15
CA LYS A 31 -25.43 5.77 18.79
C LYS A 31 -26.44 6.90 18.83
N VAL A 32 -26.91 7.40 17.69
CA VAL A 32 -28.16 8.17 17.62
C VAL A 32 -28.95 7.70 16.41
N TYR A 33 -30.19 7.34 16.71
CA TYR A 33 -31.23 6.87 15.84
C TYR A 33 -31.56 7.92 14.76
N LEU A 34 -31.68 7.48 13.51
CA LEU A 34 -32.48 8.17 12.50
C LEU A 34 -33.42 7.14 11.88
N GLN A 35 -34.67 7.25 12.32
CA GLN A 35 -35.82 6.53 11.85
C GLN A 35 -36.44 7.35 10.70
N VAL A 36 -37.01 6.64 9.72
CA VAL A 36 -37.98 7.11 8.71
C VAL A 36 -37.40 7.83 7.47
N THR A 37 -37.34 7.11 6.34
CA THR A 37 -38.35 7.18 5.25
C THR A 37 -37.98 6.16 4.18
N HIS A 38 -38.94 5.32 3.80
CA HIS A 38 -38.81 4.39 2.68
C HIS A 38 -38.80 5.17 1.35
N TYR A 39 -37.79 4.93 0.52
CA TYR A 39 -37.88 5.16 -0.93
C TYR A 39 -37.61 3.83 -1.65
N ARG A 40 -38.53 3.53 -2.55
CA ARG A 40 -38.64 2.33 -3.37
C ARG A 40 -37.47 2.18 -4.35
N ASP A 41 -37.12 0.92 -4.59
CA ASP A 41 -36.58 0.37 -5.83
C ASP A 41 -35.26 0.93 -6.37
N ALA A 42 -34.16 0.31 -5.92
CA ALA A 42 -32.94 0.16 -6.72
C ALA A 42 -32.19 -1.10 -6.28
N SER A 43 -32.66 -2.27 -6.74
CA SER A 43 -31.91 -3.52 -6.72
C SER A 43 -30.89 -3.52 -7.86
N LEU A 44 -29.61 -3.36 -7.56
CA LEU A 44 -28.43 -3.94 -8.25
C LEU A 44 -27.15 -3.29 -7.70
N CYS A 45 -26.83 -3.60 -6.44
CA CYS A 45 -25.50 -3.33 -5.90
C CYS A 45 -24.52 -4.37 -6.47
N HIS A 46 -23.96 -4.11 -7.65
CA HIS A 46 -22.68 -4.70 -8.04
C HIS A 46 -21.58 -4.10 -7.16
N LEU A 47 -21.44 -4.63 -5.93
CA LEU A 47 -20.29 -4.34 -5.10
C LEU A 47 -19.11 -5.12 -5.66
N THR A 48 -18.46 -4.54 -6.68
CA THR A 48 -17.11 -4.95 -7.08
C THR A 48 -16.23 -4.87 -5.84
N GLN A 49 -15.57 -5.96 -5.49
CA GLN A 49 -14.55 -6.00 -4.44
C GLN A 49 -13.41 -5.05 -4.83
N LEU A 50 -13.56 -3.76 -4.53
CA LEU A 50 -12.47 -2.82 -4.49
C LEU A 50 -11.63 -3.20 -3.28
N ARG A 51 -10.66 -4.07 -3.53
CA ARG A 51 -9.57 -4.29 -2.58
C ARG A 51 -8.83 -2.96 -2.49
N GLU A 52 -8.93 -2.28 -1.35
CA GLU A 52 -8.10 -1.11 -1.10
C GLU A 52 -6.64 -1.55 -1.25
N LEU A 53 -5.95 -0.97 -2.23
CA LEU A 53 -4.52 -1.16 -2.38
C LEU A 53 -3.85 -0.55 -1.14
N HIS A 54 -3.42 -1.40 -0.22
CA HIS A 54 -2.64 -0.99 0.94
C HIS A 54 -1.21 -0.72 0.49
N CYS A 55 -0.95 0.52 0.09
CA CYS A 55 0.40 1.05 0.00
C CYS A 55 0.78 1.55 1.40
N SER A 56 1.90 1.07 1.95
CA SER A 56 2.44 1.73 3.14
C SER A 56 2.84 3.13 2.69
N PRO A 57 2.44 4.19 3.39
CA PRO A 57 3.02 5.48 3.07
C PRO A 57 4.52 5.36 3.26
N LEU A 58 5.30 5.98 2.36
CA LEU A 58 6.75 6.03 2.43
C LEU A 58 7.16 6.86 3.66
N TYR A 59 6.92 6.32 4.85
CA TYR A 59 7.27 6.93 6.12
C TYR A 59 8.74 6.65 6.36
N LEU A 60 9.57 7.62 6.00
CA LEU A 60 10.89 7.78 6.60
C LEU A 60 10.71 8.06 8.10
N LYS A 61 10.45 7.03 8.92
CA LYS A 61 10.63 7.12 10.37
C LYS A 61 12.12 7.09 10.69
N LYS A 62 12.86 8.12 10.28
CA LYS A 62 14.17 8.43 10.86
C LYS A 62 13.89 9.13 12.19
N LYS A 63 14.16 8.42 13.29
CA LYS A 63 14.09 8.92 14.67
C LYS A 63 14.80 10.28 14.71
N ARG A 64 14.09 11.34 15.10
CA ARG A 64 14.67 12.68 15.34
C ARG A 64 15.86 12.53 16.30
N LYS A 65 17.08 12.54 15.76
CA LYS A 65 18.30 12.86 16.50
C LYS A 65 18.67 14.29 16.17
N ALA A 66 19.11 14.99 17.21
CA ALA A 66 19.43 16.40 17.22
C ALA A 66 20.35 16.82 16.07
N LYS A 67 20.19 18.09 15.65
CA LYS A 67 21.12 18.95 14.90
C LYS A 67 22.39 18.24 14.42
N VAL A 68 22.50 18.07 13.10
CA VAL A 68 23.64 17.46 12.39
C VAL A 68 24.95 17.97 12.98
N LYS A 69 25.62 17.09 13.72
CA LYS A 69 26.98 17.22 14.18
C LYS A 69 27.76 16.19 13.39
N GLY A 70 28.55 16.63 12.41
CA GLY A 70 29.49 15.80 11.67
C GLY A 70 28.86 14.84 10.67
N PHE A 71 29.27 14.96 9.41
CA PHE A 71 29.31 13.84 8.49
C PHE A 71 30.40 12.87 9.00
N ASP A 72 30.05 11.99 9.94
CA ASP A 72 30.96 10.93 10.39
C ASP A 72 30.78 9.72 9.45
N ASP A 73 31.76 9.56 8.57
CA ASP A 73 31.96 8.43 7.67
C ASP A 73 32.59 7.28 8.47
N ASP A 74 31.80 6.23 8.75
CA ASP A 74 32.28 4.94 9.25
C ASP A 74 33.00 4.21 8.11
N SER A 75 34.20 4.68 7.77
CA SER A 75 35.10 4.05 6.80
C SER A 75 36.53 4.11 7.35
N ASN A 76 36.84 3.16 8.23
CA ASN A 76 38.20 2.92 8.74
C ASN A 76 38.97 2.09 7.70
N ASP A 77 39.71 2.75 6.82
CA ASP A 77 40.92 2.17 6.23
C ASP A 77 41.99 3.25 6.09
N GLY A 78 43.18 2.92 6.59
CA GLY A 78 44.27 3.85 6.79
C GLY A 78 45.12 3.99 5.54
N SER A 79 45.19 5.21 5.01
CA SER A 79 46.44 5.69 4.42
C SER A 79 46.52 7.20 4.55
N SER A 80 47.62 7.62 5.16
CA SER A 80 48.21 8.94 5.21
C SER A 80 48.07 9.73 3.91
N ASP A 81 47.65 10.99 4.01
CA ASP A 81 48.27 12.18 3.39
C ASP A 81 47.22 13.29 3.12
N ASP A 82 47.53 14.48 3.66
CA ASP A 82 46.97 15.83 3.41
C ASP A 82 45.55 16.22 3.93
N PRO A 83 45.46 17.10 4.97
CA PRO A 83 44.19 17.56 5.52
C PRO A 83 43.76 18.91 4.91
N ILE A 84 43.21 18.88 3.71
CA ILE A 84 42.18 19.84 3.31
C ILE A 84 40.97 19.00 2.92
N LYS A 85 40.11 18.68 3.90
CA LYS A 85 38.77 18.14 3.62
C LYS A 85 37.96 19.25 2.95
N THR A 86 38.24 19.51 1.68
CA THR A 86 37.39 20.30 0.80
C THR A 86 36.05 19.57 0.78
N TYR A 87 35.06 20.11 1.50
CA TYR A 87 33.67 19.70 1.33
C TYR A 87 33.30 20.00 -0.12
N SER A 88 33.55 19.02 -1.00
CA SER A 88 33.30 19.14 -2.43
C SER A 88 31.80 19.07 -2.66
N SER A 89 31.26 19.98 -3.48
CA SER A 89 29.86 19.97 -3.91
C SER A 89 29.40 18.58 -4.40
N ASP A 90 30.31 17.82 -4.99
CA ASP A 90 30.08 16.45 -5.44
C ASP A 90 29.69 15.51 -4.29
N PHE A 91 30.31 15.63 -3.12
CA PHE A 91 30.03 14.76 -1.97
C PHE A 91 28.60 14.97 -1.45
N VAL A 92 28.15 16.23 -1.38
CA VAL A 92 26.79 16.57 -0.96
C VAL A 92 25.77 16.05 -1.96
N ILE A 93 26.04 16.19 -3.26
CA ILE A 93 25.21 15.64 -4.34
C ILE A 93 25.14 14.10 -4.22
N GLN A 94 26.28 13.43 -4.04
CA GLN A 94 26.34 11.97 -3.88
C GLN A 94 25.54 11.48 -2.67
N HIS A 95 25.61 12.18 -1.54
CA HIS A 95 24.80 11.82 -0.38
C HIS A 95 23.30 12.01 -0.66
N GLY A 96 22.91 13.10 -1.33
CA GLY A 96 21.52 13.31 -1.73
C GLY A 96 21.00 12.24 -2.69
N VAL A 97 21.84 11.85 -3.66
CA VAL A 97 21.57 10.73 -4.58
C VAL A 97 21.44 9.41 -3.81
N LYS A 98 22.26 9.16 -2.78
CA LYS A 98 22.15 7.96 -1.94
C LYS A 98 20.82 7.91 -1.18
N GLU A 99 20.35 9.04 -0.64
CA GLU A 99 19.01 9.11 -0.02
C GLU A 99 17.91 8.86 -1.07
N MET A 100 18.00 9.44 -2.27
CA MET A 100 17.02 9.20 -3.35
C MET A 100 17.01 7.74 -3.84
N LYS A 101 18.18 7.07 -3.94
CA LYS A 101 18.26 5.64 -4.27
C LYS A 101 17.52 4.77 -3.26
N SER A 102 17.64 5.08 -1.96
CA SER A 102 16.90 4.33 -0.93
C SER A 102 15.38 4.45 -1.10
N LEU A 103 14.88 5.59 -1.60
CA LEU A 103 13.46 5.77 -1.92
C LEU A 103 13.07 4.96 -3.16
N GLU A 104 13.93 4.87 -4.17
CA GLU A 104 13.72 4.06 -5.38
C GLU A 104 13.55 2.57 -5.01
N ASP A 105 14.38 2.06 -4.10
CA ASP A 105 14.28 0.67 -3.63
C ASP A 105 12.94 0.37 -2.94
N ILE A 106 12.47 1.28 -2.08
CA ILE A 106 11.17 1.13 -1.41
C ILE A 106 10.03 1.22 -2.44
N PHE A 107 10.12 2.17 -3.37
CA PHE A 107 9.17 2.31 -4.47
C PHE A 107 9.09 1.04 -5.32
N MET A 108 10.22 0.41 -5.65
CA MET A 108 10.27 -0.85 -6.40
C MET A 108 9.61 -2.00 -5.65
N GLN A 109 9.79 -2.09 -4.34
CA GLN A 109 9.12 -3.11 -3.51
C GLN A 109 7.61 -2.90 -3.45
N GLU A 110 7.16 -1.66 -3.22
CA GLU A 110 5.74 -1.27 -3.22
C GLU A 110 5.07 -1.55 -4.58
N LEU A 111 5.75 -1.20 -5.67
CA LEU A 111 5.29 -1.41 -7.02
C LEU A 111 5.14 -2.90 -7.34
N THR A 112 6.12 -3.72 -6.94
CA THR A 112 6.07 -5.18 -7.12
C THR A 112 4.94 -5.80 -6.31
N LYS A 113 4.67 -5.31 -5.09
CA LYS A 113 3.57 -5.79 -4.24
C LYS A 113 2.20 -5.43 -4.80
N SER A 114 2.01 -4.18 -5.23
CA SER A 114 0.72 -3.66 -5.71
C SER A 114 0.32 -4.20 -7.09
N LEU A 115 1.28 -4.47 -7.97
CA LEU A 115 1.04 -5.04 -9.30
C LEU A 115 1.17 -6.57 -9.34
N SER A 116 1.20 -7.24 -8.18
CA SER A 116 1.27 -8.70 -8.13
C SER A 116 -0.09 -9.34 -8.38
N LEU A 117 -0.15 -10.32 -9.28
CA LEU A 117 -1.33 -11.19 -9.47
C LEU A 117 -1.45 -12.29 -8.41
N LYS A 118 -0.54 -12.31 -7.42
CA LYS A 118 -0.56 -13.30 -6.35
C LYS A 118 -1.82 -13.14 -5.50
N ILE A 119 -2.52 -14.25 -5.31
CA ILE A 119 -3.64 -14.33 -4.39
C ILE A 119 -3.12 -14.27 -2.96
N ASP A 120 -3.80 -13.49 -2.14
CA ASP A 120 -3.52 -13.42 -0.72
C ASP A 120 -4.34 -14.49 0.02
N LEU A 121 -3.65 -15.56 0.43
CA LEU A 121 -4.25 -16.69 1.14
C LEU A 121 -4.86 -16.26 2.48
N ARG A 122 -4.40 -15.16 3.08
CA ARG A 122 -4.92 -14.64 4.35
C ARG A 122 -6.44 -14.40 4.32
N THR A 123 -6.96 -14.01 3.16
CA THR A 123 -8.40 -13.83 2.95
C THR A 123 -9.19 -15.13 3.20
N TYR A 124 -8.62 -16.28 2.84
CA TYR A 124 -9.21 -17.60 3.06
C TYR A 124 -8.90 -18.13 4.46
N GLU A 125 -7.71 -17.87 4.99
CA GLU A 125 -7.32 -18.24 6.36
C GLU A 125 -8.23 -17.62 7.42
N ASP A 126 -8.60 -16.35 7.24
CA ASP A 126 -9.48 -15.60 8.14
C ASP A 126 -10.98 -15.88 7.90
N PHE A 127 -11.32 -16.74 6.95
CA PHE A 127 -12.71 -17.09 6.67
C PHE A 127 -13.35 -17.80 7.87
N VAL A 128 -14.46 -17.26 8.37
CA VAL A 128 -15.12 -17.78 9.57
C VAL A 128 -16.18 -18.81 9.20
N VAL A 129 -16.05 -20.01 9.76
CA VAL A 129 -16.96 -21.14 9.60
C VAL A 129 -17.69 -21.39 10.92
N LYS A 130 -19.01 -21.62 10.85
CA LYS A 130 -19.83 -22.05 11.98
C LYS A 130 -19.91 -23.58 12.00
N THR A 131 -19.41 -24.20 13.07
CA THR A 131 -19.51 -25.65 13.28
C THR A 131 -20.91 -26.03 13.75
N GLU A 132 -21.25 -27.31 13.66
CA GLU A 132 -22.51 -27.88 14.15
C GLU A 132 -22.78 -27.56 15.65
N ASP A 133 -21.72 -27.45 16.46
CA ASP A 133 -21.78 -27.03 17.87
C ASP A 133 -22.17 -25.55 18.09
N GLY A 134 -22.40 -24.79 17.01
CA GLY A 134 -22.71 -23.36 17.05
C GLY A 134 -21.50 -22.44 17.25
N LYS A 135 -20.31 -23.01 17.47
CA LYS A 135 -19.05 -22.26 17.62
C LYS A 135 -18.52 -21.78 16.27
N GLN A 136 -17.84 -20.63 16.29
CA GLN A 136 -17.22 -20.03 15.11
C GLN A 136 -15.72 -20.21 15.16
N TYR A 137 -15.15 -20.73 14.08
CA TYR A 137 -13.72 -20.94 13.93
C TYR A 137 -13.23 -20.36 12.62
N LYS A 138 -11.98 -19.90 12.60
CA LYS A 138 -11.32 -19.51 11.36
C LYS A 138 -10.92 -20.75 10.57
N LEU A 139 -10.94 -20.67 9.25
CA LEU A 139 -10.63 -21.79 8.38
C LEU A 139 -9.23 -22.35 8.64
N ASN A 140 -8.25 -21.48 8.94
CA ASN A 140 -6.89 -21.87 9.31
C ASN A 140 -6.80 -22.76 10.56
N THR A 141 -7.79 -22.69 11.47
CA THR A 141 -7.84 -23.54 12.67
C THR A 141 -8.51 -24.90 12.40
N LEU A 142 -9.34 -24.98 11.36
CA LEU A 142 -10.07 -26.20 11.01
C LEU A 142 -9.27 -27.08 10.06
N GLY A 143 -8.48 -26.48 9.16
CA GLY A 143 -7.70 -27.19 8.15
C GLY A 143 -6.52 -26.40 7.63
N ARG A 144 -5.63 -27.09 6.91
CA ARG A 144 -4.42 -26.51 6.33
C ARG A 144 -4.72 -26.00 4.93
N ILE A 145 -4.51 -24.71 4.71
CA ILE A 145 -4.83 -24.05 3.44
C ILE A 145 -3.56 -23.99 2.58
N LYS A 146 -3.66 -24.39 1.32
CA LYS A 146 -2.57 -24.34 0.34
C LYS A 146 -3.08 -23.85 -1.01
N LEU A 147 -2.21 -23.20 -1.77
CA LEU A 147 -2.48 -22.84 -3.16
C LEU A 147 -1.95 -23.96 -4.07
N VAL A 148 -2.85 -24.63 -4.79
CA VAL A 148 -2.48 -25.72 -5.72
C VAL A 148 -2.08 -25.14 -7.07
N ASN A 149 -2.89 -24.23 -7.57
CA ASN A 149 -2.59 -23.42 -8.75
C ASN A 149 -3.15 -22.00 -8.52
N PRO A 150 -2.80 -21.00 -9.35
CA PRO A 150 -3.30 -19.63 -9.19
C PRO A 150 -4.83 -19.50 -9.27
N LEU A 151 -5.56 -20.54 -9.63
CA LEU A 151 -7.02 -20.54 -9.73
C LEU A 151 -7.68 -21.56 -8.77
N LEU A 152 -6.94 -22.17 -7.85
CA LEU A 152 -7.40 -23.28 -7.02
C LEU A 152 -6.69 -23.28 -5.67
N VAL A 153 -7.49 -23.10 -4.63
CA VAL A 153 -7.08 -23.24 -3.23
C VAL A 153 -7.54 -24.61 -2.74
N SER A 154 -6.66 -25.36 -2.10
CA SER A 154 -7.01 -26.57 -1.36
C SER A 154 -7.04 -26.28 0.14
N VAL A 155 -8.01 -26.89 0.80
CA VAL A 155 -8.15 -26.88 2.26
C VAL A 155 -8.18 -28.32 2.73
N ASP A 156 -7.14 -28.73 3.44
CA ASP A 156 -6.95 -30.07 3.95
C ASP A 156 -7.51 -30.20 5.37
N PHE A 157 -8.48 -31.10 5.55
CA PHE A 157 -9.16 -31.38 6.82
C PHE A 157 -8.75 -32.74 7.41
N SER A 158 -7.55 -33.26 7.09
CA SER A 158 -7.03 -34.51 7.68
C SER A 158 -7.20 -34.58 9.20
N ASP A 159 -6.99 -33.45 9.87
CA ASP A 159 -7.00 -33.35 11.33
C ASP A 159 -8.44 -33.21 11.90
N ASN A 160 -9.39 -32.70 11.09
CA ASN A 160 -10.77 -32.41 11.51
C ASN A 160 -11.81 -32.72 10.40
N PRO A 161 -12.07 -33.99 10.05
CA PRO A 161 -12.96 -34.34 8.95
C PRO A 161 -14.43 -33.93 9.17
N SER A 162 -14.86 -33.74 10.43
CA SER A 162 -16.19 -33.23 10.75
C SER A 162 -16.42 -31.79 10.29
N ALA A 163 -15.36 -30.99 10.11
CA ALA A 163 -15.45 -29.59 9.71
C ALA A 163 -15.68 -29.39 8.20
N ILE A 164 -15.60 -30.45 7.39
CA ILE A 164 -15.72 -30.36 5.92
C ILE A 164 -17.12 -29.89 5.51
N LYS A 165 -18.17 -30.52 6.07
CA LYS A 165 -19.57 -30.18 5.78
C LYS A 165 -19.92 -28.73 6.15
N PRO A 166 -19.67 -28.25 7.40
CA PRO A 166 -19.96 -26.87 7.75
C PRO A 166 -19.16 -25.87 6.92
N THR A 167 -17.89 -26.18 6.58
CA THR A 167 -17.09 -25.31 5.72
C THR A 167 -17.66 -25.21 4.32
N ARG A 168 -18.04 -26.34 3.71
CA ARG A 168 -18.66 -26.38 2.38
C ARG A 168 -19.90 -25.50 2.32
N LEU A 169 -20.81 -25.67 3.29
CA LEU A 169 -22.03 -24.87 3.39
C LEU A 169 -21.73 -23.38 3.61
N ALA A 170 -20.74 -23.06 4.46
CA ALA A 170 -20.35 -21.68 4.71
C ALA A 170 -19.80 -21.00 3.45
N ILE A 171 -19.02 -21.70 2.61
CA ILE A 171 -18.50 -21.18 1.35
C ILE A 171 -19.63 -21.01 0.33
N GLU A 172 -20.54 -21.98 0.19
CA GLU A 172 -21.68 -21.91 -0.72
C GLU A 172 -22.65 -20.76 -0.35
N GLN A 173 -22.84 -20.50 0.95
CA GLN A 173 -23.63 -19.37 1.47
C GLN A 173 -22.88 -18.04 1.48
N SER A 174 -21.57 -18.06 1.25
CA SER A 174 -20.76 -16.84 1.25
C SER A 174 -20.96 -16.01 -0.01
N LYS A 175 -20.53 -14.76 0.04
CA LYS A 175 -20.53 -13.85 -1.13
C LYS A 175 -19.52 -14.23 -2.22
N LEU A 176 -18.84 -15.38 -2.11
CA LEU A 176 -17.85 -15.82 -3.09
C LEU A 176 -18.50 -16.41 -4.35
N ASN A 177 -19.74 -16.89 -4.28
CA ASN A 177 -20.46 -17.51 -5.40
C ASN A 177 -19.66 -18.66 -6.07
N VAL A 178 -18.92 -19.43 -5.26
CA VAL A 178 -18.12 -20.57 -5.72
C VAL A 178 -18.67 -21.84 -5.11
N THR A 179 -18.81 -22.88 -5.92
CA THR A 179 -19.15 -24.24 -5.46
C THR A 179 -17.87 -25.02 -5.22
N PRO A 180 -17.50 -25.31 -3.96
CA PRO A 180 -16.28 -26.03 -3.66
C PRO A 180 -16.43 -27.52 -4.01
N ARG A 181 -15.37 -28.13 -4.54
CA ARG A 181 -15.31 -29.56 -4.89
C ARG A 181 -14.62 -30.33 -3.78
N GLN A 182 -15.20 -31.45 -3.34
CA GLN A 182 -14.63 -32.27 -2.28
C GLN A 182 -14.01 -33.53 -2.86
N GLU A 183 -12.77 -33.84 -2.43
CA GLU A 183 -12.10 -35.12 -2.72
C GLU A 183 -11.52 -35.65 -1.40
N GLY A 184 -12.11 -36.71 -0.86
CA GLY A 184 -11.72 -37.26 0.45
C GLY A 184 -11.81 -36.23 1.57
N ALA A 185 -10.68 -35.97 2.23
CA ALA A 185 -10.54 -34.98 3.30
C ALA A 185 -10.13 -33.58 2.81
N VAL A 186 -10.04 -33.36 1.48
CA VAL A 186 -9.59 -32.08 0.90
C VAL A 186 -10.76 -31.39 0.18
N LEU A 187 -10.89 -30.09 0.43
CA LEU A 187 -11.85 -29.21 -0.25
C LEU A 187 -11.12 -28.27 -1.21
N TYR A 188 -11.55 -28.24 -2.47
CA TYR A 188 -11.01 -27.38 -3.50
C TYR A 188 -11.95 -26.22 -3.81
N ILE A 189 -11.42 -25.01 -3.76
CA ILE A 189 -12.14 -23.76 -4.01
C ILE A 189 -11.57 -23.14 -5.28
N SER A 190 -12.40 -22.99 -6.32
CA SER A 190 -12.00 -22.33 -7.55
C SER A 190 -11.99 -20.81 -7.38
N LEU A 191 -10.97 -20.16 -7.92
CA LEU A 191 -10.84 -18.71 -7.89
C LEU A 191 -11.24 -18.12 -9.25
N PRO A 192 -11.94 -16.98 -9.25
CA PRO A 192 -12.27 -16.29 -10.48
C PRO A 192 -11.00 -15.79 -11.18
N ARG A 193 -10.93 -15.98 -12.50
CA ARG A 193 -9.85 -15.42 -13.32
C ARG A 193 -9.89 -13.90 -13.28
N ILE A 194 -8.71 -13.27 -13.24
CA ILE A 194 -8.60 -11.81 -13.27
C ILE A 194 -8.67 -11.36 -14.74
N THR A 195 -9.76 -10.67 -15.09
CA THR A 195 -9.95 -10.12 -16.44
C THR A 195 -8.89 -9.07 -16.78
N ARG A 196 -8.63 -8.89 -18.08
CA ARG A 196 -7.70 -7.85 -18.56
C ARG A 196 -8.10 -6.45 -18.08
N GLU A 197 -9.39 -6.12 -18.14
CA GLU A 197 -9.93 -4.85 -17.64
C GLU A 197 -9.59 -4.62 -16.16
N ARG A 198 -9.74 -5.64 -15.31
CA ARG A 198 -9.37 -5.56 -13.90
C ARG A 198 -7.87 -5.32 -13.71
N ARG A 199 -7.02 -5.93 -14.53
CA ARG A 199 -5.56 -5.70 -14.52
C ARG A 199 -5.20 -4.29 -14.95
N GLU A 200 -5.85 -3.75 -15.97
CA GLU A 200 -5.65 -2.36 -16.42
C GLU A 200 -6.06 -1.37 -15.32
N ASN A 201 -7.18 -1.60 -14.65
CA ASN A 201 -7.62 -0.78 -13.52
C ASN A 201 -6.64 -0.86 -12.34
N MET A 202 -6.15 -2.05 -12.00
CA MET A 202 -5.13 -2.23 -10.96
C MET A 202 -3.85 -1.46 -11.29
N ALA A 203 -3.36 -1.55 -12.53
CA ALA A 203 -2.20 -0.82 -13.00
C ALA A 203 -2.40 0.70 -12.92
N ASN A 204 -3.54 1.21 -13.36
CA ASN A 204 -3.86 2.63 -13.37
C ASN A 204 -3.98 3.23 -11.96
N VAL A 205 -4.58 2.50 -11.01
CA VAL A 205 -4.74 2.99 -9.64
C VAL A 205 -3.40 2.92 -8.89
N ALA A 206 -2.67 1.82 -9.00
CA ALA A 206 -1.38 1.65 -8.34
C ALA A 206 -0.33 2.64 -8.87
N SER A 207 -0.21 2.79 -10.19
CA SER A 207 0.74 3.72 -10.82
C SER A 207 0.55 5.16 -10.35
N LYS A 208 -0.69 5.66 -10.38
CA LYS A 208 -0.99 7.03 -9.96
C LYS A 208 -0.68 7.28 -8.49
N LYS A 209 -1.09 6.35 -7.60
CA LYS A 209 -0.86 6.49 -6.16
C LYS A 209 0.63 6.42 -5.83
N LEU A 210 1.33 5.38 -6.28
CA LEU A 210 2.75 5.18 -6.00
C LEU A 210 3.63 6.28 -6.59
N LEU A 211 3.35 6.74 -7.81
CA LEU A 211 4.11 7.83 -8.42
C LEU A 211 3.95 9.14 -7.64
N ASN A 212 2.74 9.44 -7.15
CA ASN A 212 2.49 10.64 -6.36
C ASN A 212 3.22 10.59 -5.01
N ASP A 213 3.18 9.44 -4.33
CA ASP A 213 3.86 9.28 -3.04
C ASP A 213 5.38 9.30 -3.21
N TYR A 214 5.91 8.70 -4.28
CA TYR A 214 7.33 8.75 -4.61
C TYR A 214 7.81 10.19 -4.92
N ARG A 215 7.05 10.95 -5.72
CA ARG A 215 7.34 12.36 -5.99
C ARG A 215 7.35 13.21 -4.72
N LYS A 216 6.41 12.97 -3.81
CA LYS A 216 6.39 13.65 -2.50
C LYS A 216 7.64 13.33 -1.70
N ALA A 217 8.03 12.05 -1.60
CA ALA A 217 9.25 11.65 -0.89
C ALA A 217 10.53 12.27 -1.50
N LEU A 218 10.64 12.31 -2.83
CA LEU A 218 11.76 12.99 -3.51
C LEU A 218 11.76 14.50 -3.23
N ASN A 219 10.58 15.15 -3.20
CA ASN A 219 10.45 16.56 -2.84
C ASN A 219 10.88 16.82 -1.40
N GLU A 220 10.58 15.93 -0.46
CA GLU A 220 11.00 16.05 0.94
C GLU A 220 12.52 16.00 1.08
N VAL A 221 13.20 15.09 0.36
CA VAL A 221 14.67 15.03 0.33
C VAL A 221 15.23 16.32 -0.28
N TYR A 222 14.71 16.75 -1.43
CA TYR A 222 15.17 18.00 -2.06
C TYR A 222 15.01 19.22 -1.14
N SER A 223 13.85 19.35 -0.48
CA SER A 223 13.55 20.46 0.44
C SER A 223 14.34 20.38 1.75
N LYS A 224 14.85 19.20 2.12
CA LYS A 224 15.78 19.05 3.24
C LYS A 224 17.13 19.68 2.90
N TYR A 225 17.68 19.38 1.72
CA TYR A 225 18.93 19.97 1.25
C TYR A 225 18.84 21.47 1.00
N ASP A 226 17.71 21.93 0.46
CA ASP A 226 17.42 23.35 0.26
C ASP A 226 17.61 24.14 1.57
N ARG A 227 17.03 23.65 2.67
CA ARG A 227 17.12 24.26 4.01
C ARG A 227 18.47 24.10 4.70
N GLU A 228 19.17 23.00 4.45
CA GLU A 228 20.45 22.69 5.12
C GLU A 228 21.64 23.40 4.47
N LEU A 229 21.51 23.85 3.21
CA LEU A 229 22.61 24.40 2.41
C LEU A 229 22.45 25.87 2.04
N GLU A 230 21.45 26.59 2.56
CA GLU A 230 21.17 27.99 2.20
C GLU A 230 22.42 28.90 2.29
N ASP A 231 23.28 28.65 3.28
CA ASP A 231 24.49 29.45 3.57
C ASP A 231 25.76 28.97 2.82
N HIS A 232 25.68 27.93 1.98
CA HIS A 232 26.86 27.33 1.34
C HIS A 232 27.29 28.11 0.08
N GLU A 233 28.59 28.36 -0.10
CA GLU A 233 29.11 29.14 -1.24
C GLU A 233 28.69 28.57 -2.61
N GLU A 234 28.68 27.24 -2.73
CA GLU A 234 28.26 26.52 -3.93
C GLU A 234 26.78 26.09 -3.95
N PHE A 235 25.92 26.68 -3.12
CA PHE A 235 24.50 26.33 -2.96
C PHE A 235 23.78 26.14 -4.30
N GLN A 236 23.89 27.12 -5.20
CA GLN A 236 23.23 27.08 -6.51
C GLN A 236 23.68 25.88 -7.37
N LYS A 237 24.98 25.55 -7.36
CA LYS A 237 25.52 24.42 -8.12
C LYS A 237 25.01 23.10 -7.56
N ILE A 238 25.04 22.94 -6.23
CA ILE A 238 24.58 21.73 -5.54
C ILE A 238 23.09 21.51 -5.79
N MET A 239 22.27 22.55 -5.60
CA MET A 239 20.82 22.47 -5.80
C MET A 239 20.43 22.20 -7.25
N GLN A 240 21.17 22.76 -8.23
CA GLN A 240 20.98 22.41 -9.64
C GLN A 240 21.36 20.94 -9.94
N GLY A 241 22.45 20.44 -9.33
CA GLY A 241 22.85 19.03 -9.43
C GLY A 241 21.77 18.09 -8.88
N LEU A 242 21.31 18.33 -7.66
CA LEU A 242 20.24 17.55 -7.02
C LEU A 242 18.92 17.61 -7.81
N LEU A 243 18.59 18.75 -8.41
CA LEU A 243 17.40 18.88 -9.24
C LEU A 243 17.49 18.05 -10.52
N LYS A 244 18.67 17.97 -11.16
CA LYS A 244 18.91 17.10 -12.32
C LYS A 244 18.73 15.63 -11.94
N GLU A 245 19.32 15.21 -10.84
CA GLU A 245 19.22 13.83 -10.33
C GLU A 245 17.78 13.47 -9.96
N LYS A 246 17.08 14.33 -9.22
CA LYS A 246 15.65 14.15 -8.89
C LYS A 246 14.81 13.92 -10.15
N LYS A 247 14.98 14.75 -11.19
CA LYS A 247 14.27 14.59 -12.47
C LYS A 247 14.63 13.27 -13.15
N ALA A 248 15.87 12.79 -13.04
CA ALA A 248 16.28 11.48 -13.55
C ALA A 248 15.56 10.34 -12.80
N PHE A 249 15.46 10.40 -11.47
CA PHE A 249 14.70 9.44 -10.67
C PHE A 249 13.20 9.43 -11.01
N GLU A 250 12.59 10.60 -11.21
CA GLU A 250 11.18 10.68 -11.63
C GLU A 250 10.96 10.03 -13.01
N LYS A 251 11.86 10.28 -13.97
CA LYS A 251 11.80 9.65 -15.30
C LYS A 251 11.96 8.13 -15.21
N LYS A 252 12.93 7.64 -14.43
CA LYS A 252 13.14 6.21 -14.19
C LYS A 252 11.89 5.54 -13.59
N ALA A 253 11.26 6.17 -12.60
CA ALA A 253 10.05 5.65 -11.98
C ALA A 253 8.89 5.52 -12.97
N ILE A 254 8.72 6.47 -13.90
CA ILE A 254 7.70 6.39 -14.95
C ILE A 254 7.98 5.21 -15.88
N MET A 255 9.22 5.04 -16.35
CA MET A 255 9.60 3.91 -17.20
C MET A 255 9.38 2.56 -16.50
N LEU A 256 9.75 2.45 -15.22
CA LEU A 256 9.55 1.23 -14.41
C LEU A 256 8.06 0.89 -14.25
N ILE A 257 7.21 1.90 -14.05
CA ILE A 257 5.75 1.72 -14.02
C ILE A 257 5.24 1.18 -15.35
N GLU A 258 5.66 1.77 -16.47
CA GLU A 258 5.21 1.35 -17.82
C GLU A 258 5.67 -0.08 -18.13
N GLU A 259 6.93 -0.41 -17.84
CA GLU A 259 7.46 -1.77 -18.02
C GLU A 259 6.64 -2.79 -17.22
N ARG A 260 6.35 -2.48 -15.96
CA ARG A 260 5.60 -3.37 -15.06
C ARG A 260 4.13 -3.47 -15.43
N ARG A 261 3.53 -2.39 -15.89
CA ARG A 261 2.19 -2.37 -16.49
C ARG A 261 2.14 -3.29 -17.70
N ASN A 262 3.10 -3.19 -18.61
CA ASN A 262 3.14 -4.02 -19.81
C ASN A 262 3.26 -5.50 -19.46
N LYS A 263 4.18 -5.86 -18.54
CA LYS A 263 4.30 -7.23 -18.01
C LYS A 263 2.97 -7.76 -17.47
N LEU A 264 2.31 -6.97 -16.63
CA LEU A 264 1.02 -7.32 -16.05
C LEU A 264 -0.08 -7.56 -17.09
N LEU A 265 -0.06 -6.85 -18.23
CA LEU A 265 -1.05 -7.00 -19.30
C LEU A 265 -0.73 -8.13 -20.27
N THR A 266 0.55 -8.45 -20.47
CA THR A 266 1.00 -9.56 -21.31
C THR A 266 0.89 -10.92 -20.63
N GLU A 267 0.98 -10.99 -19.30
CA GLU A 267 0.86 -12.24 -18.54
C GLU A 267 -0.52 -12.87 -18.79
N VAL A 268 -0.59 -14.02 -19.46
CA VAL A 268 -1.84 -14.77 -19.62
C VAL A 268 -2.03 -15.63 -18.37
N VAL A 269 -3.08 -15.37 -17.59
CA VAL A 269 -3.50 -16.18 -16.43
C VAL A 269 -4.77 -16.94 -16.76
#